data_AF-A0A8I2Z5X3-F1
#
_entry.id   AF-A0A8I2Z5X3-F1
#
_cell.length_a   1.000
_cell.length_b   1.000
_cell.length_c   1.000
_cell.angle_alpha   90.00
_cell.angle_beta   90.00
_cell.angle_gamma   90.00
#
_symmetry.space_group_name_H-M   'P 1'
#
loop_
_entity.id
_entity.type
_entity.pdbx_description
1 polymer ?
#
loop_
_entity_poly.entity_id
_entity_poly.type
_entity_poly.pdbx_seq_one_letter_code
_entity_poly.pdbx_strand_id
1 'polypeptide(L)'
;MLGVDYSERSVALARQIAASRRAAQEDEDKHVTGGEGEDKDAEGEGEAQIEFTEWDVLRGDFGAVLDGRQREGWSVVLDKGTFDAVCLSGEQDAATGRRVSEGYRARVLALVKEGGLFLVTSCNWTEDELRAWFEGAGDGGAAGKLVMVGRVAYPSFQFGGAKGQAISTVAFQRQRA
;
A
#
# COMPACT_ATOMS: atom_id res chain seq x y z
N MET A 1 0.48 5.87 -10.41
CA MET A 1 0.21 5.07 -9.18
C MET A 1 -1.08 4.31 -9.39
N LEU A 2 -1.27 3.12 -8.81
CA LEU A 2 -2.54 2.39 -8.87
C LEU A 2 -3.14 2.25 -7.46
N GLY A 3 -4.36 2.74 -7.28
CA GLY A 3 -5.20 2.44 -6.12
C GLY A 3 -6.14 1.27 -6.42
N VAL A 4 -6.37 0.42 -5.43
CA VAL A 4 -7.25 -0.75 -5.54
C VAL A 4 -8.24 -0.79 -4.39
N ASP A 5 -9.45 -1.25 -4.66
CA ASP A 5 -10.46 -1.57 -3.66
C ASP A 5 -11.35 -2.70 -4.21
N TYR A 6 -11.89 -3.56 -3.36
CA TYR A 6 -12.80 -4.63 -3.79
C TYR A 6 -14.21 -4.10 -4.12
N SER A 7 -14.55 -2.89 -3.65
CA SER A 7 -15.84 -2.25 -3.84
C SER A 7 -15.82 -1.34 -5.06
N GLU A 8 -16.57 -1.72 -6.10
CA GLU A 8 -16.81 -0.91 -7.30
C GLU A 8 -17.20 0.54 -6.96
N ARG A 9 -18.05 0.72 -5.93
CA ARG A 9 -18.50 2.05 -5.49
C ARG A 9 -17.37 2.88 -4.90
N SER A 10 -16.46 2.27 -4.15
CA SER A 10 -15.29 2.94 -3.58
C SER A 10 -14.35 3.41 -4.69
N VAL A 11 -14.12 2.55 -5.69
CA VAL A 11 -13.32 2.86 -6.88
C VAL A 11 -13.95 4.00 -7.69
N ALA A 12 -15.26 3.96 -7.92
CA ALA A 12 -15.98 5.00 -8.64
C ALA A 12 -15.85 6.37 -7.94
N LEU A 13 -16.02 6.41 -6.61
CA LEU A 13 -15.84 7.62 -5.81
C LEU A 13 -14.39 8.14 -5.89
N ALA A 14 -13.39 7.25 -5.77
CA ALA A 14 -11.99 7.64 -5.87
C ALA A 14 -11.65 8.27 -7.23
N ARG A 15 -12.18 7.70 -8.33
CA ARG A 15 -12.04 8.25 -9.68
C ARG A 15 -12.67 9.65 -9.80
N GLN A 16 -13.85 9.84 -9.21
CA GLN A 16 -14.52 11.16 -9.19
C GLN A 16 -13.70 12.19 -8.41
N ILE A 17 -13.21 11.86 -7.22
CA ILE A 17 -12.39 12.76 -6.41
C ILE A 17 -11.09 13.13 -7.16
N ALA A 18 -10.44 12.16 -7.79
CA ALA A 18 -9.23 12.41 -8.57
C ALA A 18 -9.50 13.32 -9.78
N ALA A 19 -10.63 13.16 -10.46
CA ALA A 19 -11.04 14.05 -11.55
C ALA A 19 -11.31 15.48 -11.05
N SER A 20 -12.02 15.63 -9.93
CA SER A 20 -12.29 16.95 -9.34
C SER A 20 -11.02 17.68 -8.91
N ARG A 21 -10.03 16.95 -8.35
CA ARG A 21 -8.73 17.55 -7.97
C ARG A 21 -7.95 18.04 -9.18
N ARG A 22 -7.89 17.25 -10.26
CA ARG A 22 -7.25 17.67 -11.51
C ARG A 22 -7.90 18.92 -12.08
N ALA A 23 -9.24 18.96 -12.12
CA ALA A 23 -9.97 20.13 -12.62
C ALA A 23 -9.68 21.39 -11.79
N ALA A 24 -9.66 21.27 -10.45
CA ALA A 24 -9.33 22.38 -9.56
C ALA A 24 -7.91 22.91 -9.79
N GLN A 25 -6.94 22.00 -10.00
CA GLN A 25 -5.55 22.39 -10.24
C GLN A 25 -5.34 23.04 -11.61
N GLU A 26 -6.00 22.52 -12.65
CA GLU A 26 -6.00 23.13 -13.98
C GLU A 26 -6.60 24.55 -13.97
N ASP A 27 -7.58 24.82 -13.10
CA ASP A 27 -8.16 26.15 -12.94
C ASP A 27 -7.24 27.09 -12.12
N GLU A 28 -6.53 26.58 -11.12
CA GLU A 28 -5.50 27.34 -10.39
C GLU A 28 -4.31 27.72 -11.29
N ASP A 29 -3.81 26.79 -12.11
CA ASP A 29 -2.69 27.03 -13.04
C ASP A 29 -3.05 28.06 -14.13
N LYS A 30 -4.31 28.07 -14.59
CA LYS A 30 -4.83 29.10 -15.51
C LYS A 30 -4.97 30.47 -14.85
N HIS A 31 -5.18 30.52 -13.53
CA HIS A 31 -5.31 31.79 -12.80
C HIS A 31 -3.95 32.41 -12.45
N VAL A 32 -2.93 31.58 -12.23
CA VAL A 32 -1.55 32.03 -11.94
C VAL A 32 -0.82 32.56 -13.18
N THR A 33 -1.14 32.04 -14.37
CA THR A 33 -0.51 32.44 -15.65
C THR A 33 -1.02 33.77 -16.23
N GLY A 34 -1.93 34.47 -15.55
CA GLY A 34 -2.47 35.77 -15.96
C GLY A 34 -1.64 37.01 -15.56
N GLY A 35 -0.48 36.83 -14.92
CA GLY A 35 0.44 37.91 -14.55
C GLY A 35 1.66 37.94 -15.47
N GLU A 36 1.79 38.97 -16.30
CA GLU A 36 2.96 39.23 -17.16
C GLU A 36 4.25 39.31 -16.33
N GLY A 37 5.17 38.37 -16.51
CA GLY A 37 6.50 38.37 -15.90
C GLY A 37 7.34 37.16 -16.31
N GLU A 38 8.37 37.43 -17.10
CA GLU A 38 9.28 36.49 -17.77
C GLU A 38 10.09 35.59 -16.81
N ASP A 39 10.51 34.44 -17.34
CA ASP A 39 11.49 33.46 -16.83
C ASP A 39 11.19 32.76 -15.50
N LYS A 40 10.73 31.49 -15.59
CA LYS A 40 11.43 30.33 -14.99
C LYS A 40 11.06 29.05 -15.75
N ASP A 41 12.08 28.38 -16.27
CA ASP A 41 12.08 26.94 -16.53
C ASP A 41 11.68 26.21 -15.24
N ALA A 42 10.39 25.98 -15.07
CA ALA A 42 9.87 24.96 -14.18
C ALA A 42 9.32 23.89 -15.11
N GLU A 43 10.14 22.88 -15.40
CA GLU A 43 9.63 21.57 -15.79
C GLU A 43 8.69 21.13 -14.67
N GLY A 44 7.42 21.51 -14.79
CA GLY A 44 6.36 21.01 -13.94
C GLY A 44 6.31 19.52 -14.19
N GLU A 45 6.87 18.73 -13.26
CA GLU A 45 6.65 17.30 -13.18
C GLU A 45 5.14 17.10 -13.16
N GLY A 46 4.55 16.83 -14.33
CA GLY A 46 3.11 16.65 -14.47
C GLY A 46 2.67 15.64 -13.43
N GLU A 47 1.69 16.02 -12.60
CA GLU A 47 1.23 15.18 -11.49
C GLU A 47 1.03 13.75 -11.98
N ALA A 48 1.77 12.82 -11.37
CA ALA A 48 1.77 11.43 -11.80
C ALA A 48 0.34 10.90 -11.81
N GLN A 49 -0.15 10.48 -12.98
CA GLN A 49 -1.51 9.94 -13.14
C GLN A 49 -1.75 8.83 -12.10
N ILE A 50 -2.80 9.02 -11.30
CA ILE A 50 -3.30 8.03 -10.34
C ILE A 50 -4.47 7.31 -11.01
N GLU A 51 -4.29 6.02 -11.20
CA GLU A 51 -5.31 5.10 -11.70
C GLU A 51 -5.97 4.39 -10.53
N PHE A 52 -7.21 3.94 -10.73
CA PHE A 52 -7.95 3.15 -9.74
C PHE A 52 -8.63 1.99 -10.43
N THR A 53 -8.57 0.80 -9.84
CA THR A 53 -9.26 -0.39 -10.34
C THR A 53 -9.94 -1.17 -9.22
N GLU A 54 -11.00 -1.89 -9.58
CA GLU A 54 -11.64 -2.84 -8.68
C GLU A 54 -10.80 -4.11 -8.62
N TRP A 55 -10.35 -4.48 -7.43
CA TRP A 55 -9.55 -5.68 -7.23
C TRP A 55 -9.59 -6.13 -5.77
N ASP A 56 -9.96 -7.38 -5.56
CA ASP A 56 -9.89 -8.03 -4.25
C ASP A 56 -8.43 -8.41 -3.93
N VAL A 57 -7.83 -7.72 -2.96
CA VAL A 57 -6.44 -7.99 -2.54
C VAL A 57 -6.24 -9.41 -2.01
N LEU A 58 -7.28 -10.08 -1.52
CA LEU A 58 -7.20 -11.42 -0.94
C LEU A 58 -7.35 -12.50 -2.02
N ARG A 59 -8.17 -12.27 -3.05
CA ARG A 59 -8.59 -13.32 -4.01
C ARG A 59 -8.48 -12.96 -5.47
N GLY A 60 -8.35 -11.67 -5.79
CA GLY A 60 -8.32 -11.17 -7.15
C GLY A 60 -7.17 -11.76 -7.96
N ASP A 61 -7.42 -11.97 -9.24
CA ASP A 61 -6.40 -12.43 -10.17
C ASP A 61 -5.27 -11.41 -10.27
N PHE A 62 -4.02 -11.86 -10.20
CA PHE A 62 -2.87 -10.96 -10.25
C PHE A 62 -2.70 -10.29 -11.62
N GLY A 63 -3.19 -10.91 -12.71
CA GLY A 63 -3.11 -10.34 -14.05
C GLY A 63 -3.85 -9.01 -14.19
N ALA A 64 -4.80 -8.70 -13.29
CA ALA A 64 -5.49 -7.42 -13.26
C ALA A 64 -4.65 -6.25 -12.69
N VAL A 65 -3.57 -6.54 -11.96
CA VAL A 65 -2.73 -5.52 -11.29
C VAL A 65 -1.22 -5.69 -11.53
N LEU A 66 -0.81 -6.80 -12.14
CA LEU A 66 0.56 -7.14 -12.55
C LEU A 66 0.63 -7.35 -14.06
N ASP A 67 0.16 -6.37 -14.83
CA ASP A 67 0.22 -6.35 -16.29
C ASP A 67 1.27 -5.35 -16.81
N GLY A 68 1.39 -5.22 -18.13
CA GLY A 68 2.20 -4.16 -18.76
C GLY A 68 3.63 -4.03 -18.19
N ARG A 69 3.93 -2.87 -17.60
CA ARG A 69 5.24 -2.55 -16.98
C ARG A 69 5.36 -3.08 -15.54
N GLN A 70 4.28 -3.57 -14.97
CA GLN A 70 4.13 -4.02 -13.59
C GLN A 70 4.16 -5.55 -13.48
N ARG A 71 4.42 -6.27 -14.57
CA ARG A 71 4.49 -7.75 -14.62
C ARG A 71 5.46 -8.36 -13.61
N GLU A 72 6.54 -7.65 -13.28
CA GLU A 72 7.54 -8.10 -12.31
C GLU A 72 7.22 -7.65 -10.87
N GLY A 73 6.09 -6.96 -10.66
CA GLY A 73 5.71 -6.35 -9.40
C GLY A 73 5.91 -4.83 -9.36
N TRP A 74 5.44 -4.25 -8.27
CA TRP A 74 5.51 -2.83 -7.96
C TRP A 74 6.79 -2.52 -7.19
N SER A 75 7.41 -1.38 -7.51
CA SER A 75 8.58 -0.88 -6.76
C SER A 75 8.24 -0.56 -5.30
N VAL A 76 7.00 -0.11 -5.05
CA VAL A 76 6.49 0.22 -3.73
C VAL A 76 5.04 -0.25 -3.64
N VAL A 77 4.70 -0.97 -2.58
CA VAL A 77 3.34 -1.32 -2.18
C VAL A 77 3.05 -0.65 -0.85
N LEU A 78 1.90 0.02 -0.75
CA LEU A 78 1.48 0.76 0.45
C LEU A 78 0.23 0.10 1.03
N ASP A 79 0.26 -0.16 2.33
CA ASP A 79 -0.88 -0.61 3.12
C ASP A 79 -1.08 0.38 4.28
N LYS A 80 -2.23 1.04 4.30
CA LYS A 80 -2.61 1.92 5.41
C LYS A 80 -3.92 1.43 6.00
N GLY A 81 -3.83 0.40 6.84
CA GLY A 81 -4.96 -0.20 7.56
C GLY A 81 -5.74 -1.26 6.77
N THR A 82 -5.28 -1.66 5.58
CA THR A 82 -5.88 -2.78 4.85
C THR A 82 -5.64 -4.08 5.60
N PHE A 83 -4.39 -4.34 6.04
CA PHE A 83 -4.09 -5.51 6.87
C PHE A 83 -4.87 -5.53 8.19
N ASP A 84 -5.09 -4.37 8.81
CA ASP A 84 -5.90 -4.23 10.01
C ASP A 84 -7.33 -4.71 9.77
N ALA A 85 -7.96 -4.21 8.70
CA ALA A 85 -9.32 -4.59 8.34
C ALA A 85 -9.42 -6.09 7.99
N VAL A 86 -8.43 -6.62 7.27
CA VAL A 86 -8.34 -8.05 6.93
C VAL A 86 -8.26 -8.91 8.18
N CYS A 87 -7.46 -8.52 9.18
CA CYS A 87 -7.30 -9.26 10.43
C CYS A 87 -8.52 -9.22 11.35
N LEU A 88 -9.41 -8.23 11.20
CA LEU A 88 -10.67 -8.15 11.93
C LEU A 88 -11.72 -9.15 11.40
N SER A 89 -11.53 -9.65 10.18
CA SER A 89 -12.42 -10.65 9.60
C SER A 89 -12.26 -12.01 10.30
N GLY A 90 -13.38 -12.64 10.65
CA GLY A 90 -13.42 -14.04 11.10
C GLY A 90 -13.43 -15.05 9.95
N GLU A 91 -13.29 -14.57 8.71
CA GLU A 91 -13.37 -15.39 7.51
C GLU A 91 -12.23 -16.41 7.45
N GLN A 92 -12.61 -17.63 7.09
CA GLN A 92 -11.70 -18.76 6.93
C GLN A 92 -11.78 -19.27 5.50
N ASP A 93 -10.64 -19.68 4.97
CA ASP A 93 -10.59 -20.40 3.72
C ASP A 93 -11.26 -21.77 3.88
N ALA A 94 -12.30 -22.04 3.10
CA ALA A 94 -13.12 -23.24 3.25
C ALA A 94 -12.35 -24.55 2.95
N ALA A 95 -11.27 -24.48 2.17
CA ALA A 95 -10.48 -25.65 1.78
C ALA A 95 -9.43 -26.02 2.84
N THR A 96 -8.83 -25.02 3.48
CA THR A 96 -7.72 -25.18 4.43
C THR A 96 -8.12 -24.99 5.89
N GLY A 97 -9.25 -24.33 6.15
CA GLY A 97 -9.71 -23.94 7.50
C GLY A 97 -8.87 -22.83 8.15
N ARG A 98 -7.87 -22.28 7.46
CA ARG A 98 -7.02 -21.19 7.96
C ARG A 98 -7.73 -19.85 7.80
N ARG A 99 -7.35 -18.86 8.62
CA ARG A 99 -7.89 -17.50 8.44
C ARG A 99 -7.38 -16.91 7.14
N VAL A 100 -8.25 -16.18 6.43
CA VAL A 100 -7.86 -15.56 5.16
C VAL A 100 -6.71 -14.55 5.34
N SER A 101 -6.64 -13.90 6.51
CA SER A 101 -5.55 -12.98 6.86
C SER A 101 -4.16 -13.63 6.83
N GLU A 102 -4.06 -14.94 7.06
CA GLU A 102 -2.79 -15.67 7.02
C GLU A 102 -2.19 -15.73 5.61
N GLY A 103 -3.02 -15.63 4.56
CA GLY A 103 -2.57 -15.56 3.18
C GLY A 103 -2.11 -14.16 2.74
N TYR A 104 -2.39 -13.11 3.51
CA TYR A 104 -2.16 -11.73 3.10
C TYR A 104 -0.68 -11.43 2.80
N ARG A 105 0.23 -11.96 3.63
CA ARG A 105 1.68 -11.85 3.41
C ARG A 105 2.08 -12.36 2.03
N ALA A 106 1.57 -13.53 1.62
CA ALA A 106 1.91 -14.12 0.33
C ALA A 106 1.39 -13.26 -0.83
N ARG A 107 0.20 -12.67 -0.69
CA ARG A 107 -0.37 -11.73 -1.65
C ARG A 107 0.51 -10.49 -1.82
N VAL A 108 0.92 -9.86 -0.71
CA VAL A 108 1.82 -8.70 -0.72
C VAL A 108 3.19 -9.05 -1.32
N LEU A 109 3.78 -10.19 -0.95
CA LEU A 109 5.08 -10.62 -1.47
C LEU A 109 5.07 -10.77 -3.00
N ALA A 110 3.96 -11.26 -3.57
CA ALA A 110 3.79 -11.37 -5.03
C ALA A 110 3.66 -10.00 -5.71
N LEU A 111 3.06 -9.01 -5.04
CA LEU A 111 2.89 -7.66 -5.57
C LEU A 111 4.17 -6.83 -5.56
N VAL A 112 5.06 -7.03 -4.59
CA VAL A 112 6.29 -6.23 -4.46
C VAL A 112 7.35 -6.84 -5.37
N LYS A 113 7.96 -6.08 -6.28
CA LYS A 113 9.07 -6.61 -7.10
C LYS A 113 10.31 -6.91 -6.26
N GLU A 114 11.25 -7.70 -6.78
CA GLU A 114 12.52 -7.92 -6.09
C GLU A 114 13.26 -6.60 -5.82
N GLY A 115 13.75 -6.40 -4.60
CA GLY A 115 14.36 -5.15 -4.14
C GLY A 115 13.36 -4.02 -3.84
N GLY A 116 12.08 -4.21 -4.17
CA GLY A 116 11.00 -3.27 -3.91
C GLY A 116 10.60 -3.21 -2.43
N LEU A 117 9.80 -2.20 -2.09
CA LEU A 117 9.38 -1.92 -0.72
C LEU A 117 7.90 -2.23 -0.49
N PHE A 118 7.60 -2.72 0.70
CA PHE A 118 6.27 -2.80 1.28
C PHE A 118 6.23 -1.93 2.53
N LEU A 119 5.38 -0.90 2.54
CA LEU A 119 5.16 -0.07 3.71
C LEU A 119 3.78 -0.38 4.28
N VAL A 120 3.73 -0.80 5.53
CA VAL A 120 2.49 -1.06 6.26
C VAL A 120 2.38 -0.09 7.43
N THR A 121 1.24 0.60 7.52
CA THR A 121 0.83 1.42 8.64
C THR A 121 -0.37 0.76 9.29
N SER A 122 -0.25 0.43 10.58
CA SER A 122 -1.26 -0.26 11.37
C SER A 122 -1.59 0.50 12.64
N CYS A 123 -2.87 0.50 13.05
CA CYS A 123 -3.30 0.94 14.38
C CYS A 123 -3.61 -0.24 15.33
N ASN A 124 -3.64 -1.48 14.83
CA ASN A 124 -4.00 -2.66 15.61
C ASN A 124 -2.80 -3.52 16.00
N TRP A 125 -1.65 -3.34 15.34
CA TRP A 125 -0.46 -4.15 15.54
C TRP A 125 0.76 -3.28 15.90
N THR A 126 1.55 -3.78 16.85
CA THR A 126 2.86 -3.22 17.17
C THR A 126 3.87 -3.50 16.06
N GLU A 127 5.01 -2.81 16.07
CA GLU A 127 6.12 -3.08 15.15
C GLU A 127 6.57 -4.54 15.21
N ASP A 128 6.77 -5.10 16.42
CA ASP A 128 7.24 -6.48 16.59
C ASP A 128 6.23 -7.50 16.07
N GLU A 129 4.93 -7.26 16.24
CA GLU A 129 3.89 -8.12 15.69
C GLU A 129 3.83 -8.02 14.16
N LEU A 130 3.95 -6.83 13.58
CA LEU A 130 4.05 -6.66 12.12
C LEU A 130 5.26 -7.41 11.56
N ARG A 131 6.40 -7.36 12.25
CA ARG A 131 7.58 -8.15 11.89
C ARG A 131 7.30 -9.65 11.95
N ALA A 132 6.66 -10.13 13.01
CA ALA A 132 6.27 -11.54 13.13
C ALA A 132 5.36 -11.98 11.98
N TRP A 133 4.41 -11.13 11.57
CA TRP A 133 3.53 -11.39 10.44
C TRP A 133 4.25 -11.42 9.09
N PHE A 134 5.13 -10.46 8.81
CA PHE A 134 5.67 -10.26 7.46
C PHE A 134 7.08 -10.83 7.25
N GLU A 135 7.94 -10.88 8.28
CA GLU A 135 9.27 -11.52 8.20
C GLU A 135 9.22 -13.04 8.42
N GLY A 136 8.12 -13.56 8.98
CA GLY A 136 7.96 -14.97 9.31
C GLY A 136 8.10 -15.93 8.11
N ALA A 137 8.44 -17.19 8.41
CA ALA A 137 8.52 -18.28 7.44
C ALA A 137 7.11 -18.75 7.01
N GLY A 138 6.34 -17.85 6.40
CA GLY A 138 5.08 -18.19 5.75
C GLY A 138 5.30 -18.89 4.41
N ASP A 139 4.20 -19.36 3.84
CA ASP A 139 3.95 -20.18 2.64
C ASP A 139 4.56 -19.66 1.32
N GLY A 140 5.39 -18.61 1.38
CA GLY A 140 5.97 -17.91 0.24
C GLY A 140 7.10 -18.64 -0.49
N GLY A 141 7.53 -19.82 -0.02
CA GLY A 141 8.50 -20.68 -0.72
C GLY A 141 9.72 -19.94 -1.29
N ALA A 142 10.16 -20.38 -2.47
CA ALA A 142 11.29 -19.80 -3.21
C ALA A 142 11.04 -18.36 -3.76
N ALA A 143 9.89 -17.74 -3.48
CA ALA A 143 9.52 -16.41 -4.02
C ALA A 143 10.22 -15.24 -3.32
N GLY A 144 10.97 -15.50 -2.24
CA GLY A 144 11.74 -14.49 -1.50
C GLY A 144 11.19 -14.21 -0.11
N LYS A 145 11.77 -13.21 0.55
CA LYS A 145 11.44 -12.82 1.92
C LYS A 145 11.28 -11.32 2.04
N LEU A 146 10.39 -10.89 2.93
CA LEU A 146 10.30 -9.50 3.37
C LEU A 146 11.21 -9.33 4.58
N VAL A 147 12.10 -8.33 4.51
CA VAL A 147 13.02 -7.99 5.59
C VAL A 147 12.80 -6.54 5.97
N MET A 148 12.63 -6.26 7.26
CA MET A 148 12.44 -4.91 7.74
C MET A 148 13.69 -4.07 7.45
N VAL A 149 13.50 -2.92 6.79
CA VAL A 149 14.57 -1.96 6.45
C VAL A 149 14.36 -0.58 7.05
N GLY A 150 13.18 -0.31 7.61
CA GLY A 150 12.91 0.98 8.23
C GLY A 150 11.60 1.03 9.01
N ARG A 151 11.44 2.11 9.76
CA ARG A 151 10.21 2.43 10.50
C ARG A 151 10.02 3.93 10.59
N VAL A 152 8.78 4.35 10.85
CA VAL A 152 8.48 5.72 11.25
C VAL A 152 8.40 5.77 12.77
N ALA A 153 9.12 6.71 13.38
CA ALA A 153 9.01 6.97 14.81
C ALA A 153 7.79 7.86 15.09
N TYR A 154 6.90 7.39 15.96
CA TYR A 154 5.75 8.16 16.42
C TYR A 154 5.90 8.53 17.90
N PRO A 155 5.20 9.59 18.37
CA PRO A 155 5.07 9.85 19.79
C PRO A 155 4.50 8.61 20.51
N SER A 156 5.19 8.21 21.56
CA SER A 156 4.87 7.02 22.34
C SER A 156 4.54 7.39 23.77
N PHE A 157 3.65 6.63 24.39
CA PHE A 157 3.37 6.72 25.83
C PHE A 157 3.84 5.45 26.53
N GLN A 158 4.23 5.55 27.80
CA GLN A 158 4.59 4.39 28.61
C GLN A 158 3.57 4.19 29.72
N PHE A 159 3.11 2.94 29.86
CA PHE A 159 2.23 2.53 30.96
C PHE A 159 2.68 1.17 31.47
N GLY A 160 2.96 1.06 32.77
CA GLY A 160 3.40 -0.20 33.39
C GLY A 160 4.70 -0.80 32.81
N GLY A 161 5.60 0.02 32.26
CA GLY A 161 6.86 -0.43 31.64
C GLY A 161 6.74 -0.84 30.16
N ALA A 162 5.52 -0.93 29.63
CA ALA A 162 5.28 -1.14 28.20
C ALA A 162 5.17 0.21 27.47
N LYS A 163 5.79 0.32 26.30
CA LYS A 163 5.75 1.50 25.42
C LYS A 163 4.68 1.28 24.35
N GLY A 164 3.62 2.08 24.37
CA GLY A 164 2.53 2.07 23.40
C GLY A 164 2.63 3.22 22.40
N GLN A 165 2.12 3.01 21.21
CA GLN A 165 1.94 4.02 20.17
C GLN A 165 0.57 3.84 19.52
N ALA A 166 -0.05 4.94 19.07
CA ALA A 166 -1.37 4.87 18.44
C ALA A 166 -1.33 4.20 17.06
N ILE A 167 -0.18 4.25 16.39
CA ILE A 167 0.07 3.64 15.09
C ILE A 167 1.52 3.15 14.99
N SER A 168 1.72 2.09 14.22
CA SER A 168 3.03 1.55 13.83
C SER A 168 3.17 1.63 12.32
N THR A 169 4.30 2.13 11.81
CA THR A 169 4.61 2.10 10.37
C THR A 169 5.96 1.44 10.16
N VAL A 170 5.97 0.37 9.38
CA VAL A 170 7.15 -0.45 9.08
C VAL A 170 7.34 -0.56 7.58
N ALA A 171 8.60 -0.41 7.14
CA ALA A 171 9.01 -0.64 5.76
C ALA A 171 9.80 -1.95 5.67
N PHE A 172 9.34 -2.83 4.80
CA PHE A 172 10.00 -4.08 4.44
C PHE A 172 10.54 -4.00 3.02
N GLN A 173 11.68 -4.61 2.76
CA GLN A 173 12.21 -4.82 1.42
C GLN A 173 12.05 -6.29 1.03
N ARG A 174 11.58 -6.55 -0.20
CA ARG A 174 11.62 -7.90 -0.77
C ARG A 174 13.05 -8.25 -1.17
N GLN A 175 13.60 -9.29 -0.57
CA GLN A 175 14.91 -9.84 -0.90
C GLN A 175 14.77 -11.23 -1.52
N ARG A 176 15.77 -11.65 -2.29
CA ARG A 176 15.86 -13.05 -2.76
C ARG A 176 15.89 -13.99 -1.55
N ALA A 177 15.34 -15.19 -1.74
CA ALA A 177 15.33 -16.25 -0.73
C ALA A 177 16.74 -16.56 -0.26
#